data_AF-A0AAN6A804-F1
#
_entry.id   AF-A0AAN6A804-F1
#
_cell.length_a   1.000
_cell.length_b   1.000
_cell.length_c   1.000
_cell.angle_alpha   90.00
_cell.angle_beta   90.00
_cell.angle_gamma   90.00
#
_symmetry.space_group_name_H-M   'P 1'
#
loop_
_entity.id
_entity.type
_entity.pdbx_description
1 polymer ?
#
loop_
_entity_poly.entity_id
_entity_poly.type
_entity_poly.pdbx_seq_one_letter_code
_entity_poly.pdbx_strand_id
1 'polypeptide(L)'
;MKQLKLDLERVKKEPCYLKNIKQNYELCLEIIRQCGEALSFVKWDELNLTKKQKHNIFVEAVKQNGLAIRYIEEQTPELCLIALKQNNKALKYIENQTEEMCLREVRKDARALEYIKKHNYKLCLEAVTQWGVSLKYINWNDMSITDKQKYNLYVKAVKQEGLALLWIEEQTEELCIEAVKQRGLLLSRVKEQTEKVCLEAVKENGLALEYVKEQTPEICLEAVKENGLALRFVKNQTEIMCKEAVMENGLALLWVNNPTEELSLIALKQRVGK
;
A
#
# COMPACT_ATOMS: atom_id res chain seq x y z
N MET A 1 31.69 27.00 31.63
CA MET A 1 30.42 26.36 32.03
C MET A 1 29.17 27.23 31.76
N LYS A 2 29.12 28.52 32.13
CA LYS A 2 27.91 29.36 31.95
C LYS A 2 27.54 29.60 30.48
N GLN A 3 28.51 29.90 29.62
CA GLN A 3 28.30 30.11 28.18
C GLN A 3 27.83 28.82 27.48
N LEU A 4 28.48 27.68 27.77
CA LEU A 4 28.09 26.38 27.22
C LEU A 4 26.63 26.02 27.53
N LYS A 5 26.16 26.27 28.76
CA LYS A 5 24.76 26.05 29.15
C LYS A 5 23.81 26.96 28.37
N LEU A 6 24.17 28.23 28.20
CA LEU A 6 23.37 29.20 27.43
C LEU A 6 23.27 28.81 25.95
N ASP A 7 24.40 28.41 25.35
CA ASP A 7 24.48 27.96 23.97
C ASP A 7 23.65 26.68 23.76
N LEU A 8 23.74 25.72 24.69
CA LEU A 8 22.90 24.52 24.69
C LEU A 8 21.41 24.85 24.74
N GLU A 9 20.96 25.73 25.64
CA GLU A 9 19.55 26.12 25.72
C GLU A 9 19.04 26.81 24.45
N ARG A 10 19.88 27.63 23.81
CA ARG A 10 19.53 28.28 22.54
C ARG A 10 19.41 27.26 21.41
N VAL A 11 20.37 26.35 21.28
CA VAL A 11 20.34 25.33 20.22
C VAL A 11 19.20 24.33 20.42
N LYS A 12 18.79 24.04 21.67
CA LYS A 12 17.59 23.22 21.93
C LYS A 12 16.31 23.81 21.33
N LYS A 13 16.17 25.14 21.36
CA LYS A 13 15.01 25.84 20.79
C LYS A 13 15.15 26.00 19.28
N GLU A 14 16.37 26.28 18.82
CA GLU A 14 16.68 26.55 17.42
C GLU A 14 17.97 25.83 17.01
N PRO A 15 17.87 24.60 16.46
CA PRO A 15 19.03 23.79 16.07
C PRO A 15 20.00 24.51 15.12
N CYS A 16 19.47 25.40 14.27
CA CYS A 16 20.25 26.20 13.33
C CYS A 16 21.22 27.19 13.99
N TYR A 17 21.02 27.53 15.26
CA TYR A 17 21.90 28.43 16.01
C TYR A 17 23.30 27.85 16.21
N LEU A 18 23.45 26.51 16.11
CA LEU A 18 24.75 25.83 16.23
C LEU A 18 25.80 26.38 15.26
N LYS A 19 25.39 26.85 14.07
CA LYS A 19 26.32 27.42 13.08
C LYS A 19 26.98 28.74 13.54
N ASN A 20 26.35 29.45 14.48
CA ASN A 20 26.72 30.80 14.92
C ASN A 20 27.59 30.83 16.20
N ILE A 21 27.88 29.66 16.79
CA ILE A 21 28.64 29.55 18.04
C ILE A 21 29.97 28.83 17.81
N LYS A 22 30.91 28.99 18.76
CA LYS A 22 32.19 28.26 18.72
C LYS A 22 31.94 26.79 19.03
N GLN A 23 32.21 25.93 18.05
CA GLN A 23 31.94 24.50 18.16
C GLN A 23 33.14 23.75 18.76
N ASN A 24 32.86 22.68 19.49
CA ASN A 24 33.84 21.68 19.93
C ASN A 24 33.15 20.31 20.04
N TYR A 25 33.93 19.26 20.24
CA TYR A 25 33.42 17.89 20.31
C TYR A 25 32.27 17.71 21.32
N GLU A 26 32.46 18.17 22.56
CA GLU A 26 31.50 17.97 23.65
C GLU A 26 30.18 18.70 23.39
N LEU A 27 30.25 19.94 22.93
CA LEU A 27 29.09 20.74 22.58
C LEU A 27 28.30 20.10 21.44
N CYS A 28 28.97 19.73 20.34
CA CYS A 28 28.32 19.09 19.21
C CYS A 28 27.66 17.77 19.61
N LEU A 29 28.36 16.93 20.38
CA LEU A 29 27.84 15.63 20.82
C LEU A 29 26.59 15.80 21.71
N GLU A 30 26.64 16.72 22.67
CA GLU A 30 25.53 16.96 23.59
C GLU A 30 24.29 17.52 22.88
N ILE A 31 24.51 18.41 21.91
CA ILE A 31 23.41 18.94 21.07
C ILE A 31 22.79 17.82 20.23
N ILE A 32 23.61 17.01 19.58
CA ILE A 32 23.15 15.99 18.63
C ILE A 32 22.36 14.89 19.32
N ARG A 33 22.72 14.54 20.55
CA ARG A 33 21.94 13.63 21.40
C ARG A 33 20.51 14.10 21.65
N GLN A 34 20.28 15.41 21.61
CA GLN A 34 18.97 16.01 21.83
C GLN A 34 18.25 16.30 20.52
N CYS A 35 19.01 16.68 19.48
CA CYS A 35 18.50 17.00 18.15
C CYS A 35 19.45 16.49 17.05
N GLY A 36 19.14 15.32 16.47
CA GLY A 36 19.97 14.75 15.41
C GLY A 36 20.04 15.61 14.13
N GLU A 37 19.04 16.47 13.89
CA GLU A 37 19.05 17.41 12.75
C GLU A 37 20.16 18.47 12.86
N ALA A 38 20.63 18.75 14.08
CA ALA A 38 21.72 19.69 14.30
C ALA A 38 23.02 19.27 13.58
N LEU A 39 23.14 18.01 13.17
CA LEU A 39 24.27 17.51 12.38
C LEU A 39 24.53 18.36 11.13
N SER A 40 23.49 18.91 10.49
CA SER A 40 23.64 19.75 9.30
C SER A 40 24.28 21.12 9.55
N PHE A 41 24.42 21.52 10.81
CA PHE A 41 25.00 22.81 11.20
C PHE A 41 26.39 22.66 11.83
N VAL A 42 26.94 21.44 11.85
CA VAL A 42 28.30 21.17 12.32
C VAL A 42 29.31 21.66 11.29
N LYS A 43 30.29 22.45 11.73
CA LYS A 43 31.36 23.01 10.90
C LYS A 43 32.58 22.09 10.97
N TRP A 44 32.53 21.01 10.19
CA TRP A 44 33.51 19.92 10.25
C TRP A 44 34.96 20.36 10.01
N ASP A 45 35.17 21.37 9.16
CA ASP A 45 36.49 21.90 8.84
C ASP A 45 37.12 22.73 9.96
N GLU A 46 36.29 23.31 10.85
CA GLU A 46 36.74 24.07 12.02
C GLU A 46 37.05 23.16 13.22
N LEU A 47 36.67 21.88 13.14
CA LEU A 47 36.74 20.92 14.23
C LEU A 47 37.90 19.94 14.04
N ASN A 48 38.94 20.08 14.86
CA ASN A 48 40.08 19.14 14.90
C ASN A 48 39.69 17.82 15.62
N LEU A 49 38.87 16.99 14.96
CA LEU A 49 38.35 15.73 15.50
C LEU A 49 39.07 14.52 14.93
N THR A 50 39.32 13.55 15.81
CA THR A 50 39.72 12.20 15.38
C THR A 50 38.60 11.51 14.60
N LYS A 51 38.94 10.52 13.76
CA LYS A 51 37.95 9.67 13.06
C LYS A 51 36.94 9.05 14.01
N LYS A 52 37.39 8.60 15.19
CA LYS A 52 36.54 8.01 16.24
C LYS A 52 35.53 9.03 16.79
N GLN A 53 35.94 10.28 17.02
CA GLN A 53 35.05 11.33 17.50
C GLN A 53 34.01 11.71 16.45
N LYS A 54 34.40 11.88 15.18
CA LYS A 54 33.46 12.13 14.08
C LYS A 54 32.44 11.00 13.97
N HIS A 55 32.91 9.75 13.96
CA HIS A 55 32.06 8.57 13.91
C HIS A 55 31.08 8.50 15.09
N ASN A 56 31.52 8.79 16.32
CA ASN A 56 30.63 8.82 17.48
C ASN A 56 29.51 9.88 17.33
N ILE A 57 29.85 11.07 16.82
CA ILE A 57 28.85 12.11 16.54
C ILE A 57 27.84 11.61 15.50
N PHE A 58 28.31 10.97 14.42
CA PHE A 58 27.45 10.40 13.39
C PHE A 58 26.49 9.35 13.94
N VAL A 59 27.00 8.40 14.75
CA VAL A 59 26.21 7.35 15.38
C VAL A 59 25.10 7.95 16.25
N GLU A 60 25.42 8.93 17.10
CA GLU A 60 24.43 9.57 17.97
C GLU A 60 23.39 10.37 17.15
N ALA A 61 23.81 11.02 16.06
CA ALA A 61 22.90 11.72 15.17
C ALA A 61 21.89 10.78 14.51
N VAL A 62 22.35 9.66 13.94
CA VAL A 62 21.44 8.71 13.26
C VAL A 62 20.57 7.93 14.23
N LYS A 63 21.03 7.68 15.48
CA LYS A 63 20.19 7.12 16.54
C LYS A 63 19.06 8.07 16.94
N GLN A 64 19.33 9.37 16.99
CA GLN A 64 18.33 10.37 17.35
C GLN A 64 17.38 10.68 16.18
N ASN A 65 17.91 10.79 14.97
CA ASN A 65 17.15 10.97 13.74
C ASN A 65 17.80 10.22 12.57
N GLY A 66 17.21 9.12 12.12
CA GLY A 66 17.73 8.29 11.04
C GLY A 66 17.88 9.03 9.72
N LEU A 67 17.11 10.10 9.50
CA LEU A 67 17.27 10.94 8.30
C LEU A 67 18.55 11.77 8.31
N ALA A 68 19.23 11.89 9.44
CA ALA A 68 20.52 12.57 9.56
C ALA A 68 21.62 11.91 8.71
N ILE A 69 21.44 10.65 8.29
CA ILE A 69 22.34 9.95 7.35
C ILE A 69 22.57 10.76 6.05
N ARG A 70 21.61 11.62 5.66
CA ARG A 70 21.71 12.49 4.48
C ARG A 70 22.80 13.57 4.58
N TYR A 71 23.31 13.83 5.78
CA TYR A 71 24.37 14.80 6.04
C TYR A 71 25.74 14.15 6.26
N ILE A 72 25.84 12.83 6.07
CA ILE A 72 27.06 12.06 6.26
C ILE A 72 27.57 11.62 4.90
N GLU A 73 28.78 12.07 4.54
CA GLU A 73 29.45 11.71 3.29
C GLU A 73 29.88 10.23 3.32
N GLU A 74 30.61 9.81 4.35
CA GLU A 74 31.08 8.41 4.48
C GLU A 74 30.05 7.55 5.23
N GLN A 75 29.08 7.00 4.49
CA GLN A 75 28.01 6.16 5.03
C GLN A 75 28.49 4.71 5.25
N THR A 76 28.94 4.39 6.46
CA THR A 76 29.32 3.02 6.80
C THR A 76 28.11 2.09 6.87
N PRO A 77 28.27 0.76 6.64
CA PRO A 77 27.16 -0.19 6.79
C PRO A 77 26.49 -0.10 8.15
N GLU A 78 27.26 0.07 9.23
CA GLU A 78 26.73 0.25 10.59
C GLU A 78 25.81 1.47 10.69
N LEU A 79 26.22 2.64 10.20
CA LEU A 79 25.41 3.86 10.23
C LEU A 79 24.12 3.70 9.44
N CYS A 80 24.19 3.09 8.26
CA CYS A 80 23.02 2.77 7.45
C CYS A 80 22.04 1.87 8.20
N LEU A 81 22.53 0.83 8.89
CA LEU A 81 21.69 -0.07 9.68
C LEU A 81 21.00 0.63 10.85
N ILE A 82 21.74 1.47 11.59
CA ILE A 82 21.19 2.24 12.70
C ILE A 82 20.12 3.21 12.19
N ALA A 83 20.40 3.93 11.09
CA ALA A 83 19.47 4.87 10.47
C ALA A 83 18.16 4.18 10.04
N LEU A 84 18.25 3.02 9.37
CA LEU A 84 17.07 2.25 8.94
C LEU A 84 16.28 1.68 10.11
N LYS A 85 16.95 1.26 11.18
CA LYS A 85 16.29 0.79 12.40
C LYS A 85 15.49 1.92 13.07
N GLN A 86 15.98 3.16 12.99
CA GLN A 86 15.33 4.33 13.56
C GLN A 86 14.18 4.83 12.67
N ASN A 87 14.40 4.94 11.36
CA ASN A 87 13.42 5.41 10.38
C ASN A 87 13.69 4.80 9.00
N ASN A 88 12.76 3.97 8.53
CA ASN A 88 12.88 3.29 7.24
C ASN A 88 12.99 4.25 6.04
N LYS A 89 12.47 5.48 6.13
CA LYS A 89 12.62 6.52 5.09
C LYS A 89 14.07 6.96 4.90
N ALA A 90 14.95 6.66 5.85
CA ALA A 90 16.39 6.88 5.70
C ALA A 90 16.97 6.16 4.47
N LEU A 91 16.33 5.07 4.01
CA LEU A 91 16.73 4.33 2.81
C LEU A 91 16.91 5.24 1.60
N LYS A 92 16.06 6.27 1.46
CA LYS A 92 16.12 7.27 0.38
C LYS A 92 17.47 7.99 0.30
N TYR A 93 18.10 8.20 1.46
CA TYR A 93 19.34 8.97 1.59
C TYR A 93 20.59 8.08 1.62
N ILE A 94 20.43 6.75 1.60
CA ILE A 94 21.55 5.82 1.53
C ILE A 94 22.09 5.83 0.10
N GLU A 95 23.38 6.09 -0.06
CA GLU A 95 24.05 6.14 -1.36
C GLU A 95 24.13 4.75 -1.99
N ASN A 96 24.77 3.82 -1.27
CA ASN A 96 24.95 2.44 -1.67
C ASN A 96 23.90 1.51 -1.06
N GLN A 97 22.77 1.36 -1.77
CA GLN A 97 21.69 0.45 -1.39
C GLN A 97 22.02 -0.98 -1.83
N THR A 98 22.45 -1.83 -0.88
CA THR A 98 22.72 -3.24 -1.17
C THR A 98 21.42 -4.03 -1.35
N GLU A 99 21.46 -5.10 -2.14
CA GLU A 99 20.28 -5.96 -2.36
C GLU A 99 19.71 -6.51 -1.04
N GLU A 100 20.58 -6.98 -0.13
CA GLU A 100 20.18 -7.50 1.18
C GLU A 100 19.48 -6.44 2.03
N MET A 101 20.00 -5.22 2.05
CA MET A 101 19.40 -4.08 2.75
C MET A 101 18.01 -3.78 2.19
N CYS A 102 17.89 -3.67 0.87
CA CYS A 102 16.63 -3.43 0.18
C CYS A 102 15.59 -4.52 0.46
N LEU A 103 15.97 -5.80 0.34
CA LEU A 103 15.09 -6.95 0.61
C LEU A 103 14.61 -6.95 2.06
N ARG A 104 15.50 -6.65 3.02
CA ARG A 104 15.14 -6.59 4.43
C ARG A 104 14.12 -5.49 4.72
N GLU A 105 14.28 -4.31 4.12
CA GLU A 105 13.31 -3.22 4.34
C GLU A 105 11.98 -3.50 3.64
N VAL A 106 11.99 -4.08 2.42
CA VAL A 106 10.77 -4.53 1.73
C VAL A 106 10.01 -5.56 2.56
N ARG A 107 10.70 -6.54 3.18
CA ARG A 107 10.08 -7.55 4.07
C ARG A 107 9.44 -7.00 5.33
N LYS A 108 9.74 -5.77 5.72
CA LYS A 108 9.04 -5.10 6.83
C LYS A 108 7.82 -4.34 6.32
N ASP A 109 7.97 -3.68 5.17
CA ASP A 109 6.96 -2.82 4.58
C ASP A 109 7.27 -2.60 3.08
N ALA A 110 6.36 -3.03 2.20
CA ALA A 110 6.52 -2.87 0.77
C ALA A 110 6.67 -1.40 0.31
N ARG A 111 6.23 -0.42 1.12
CA ARG A 111 6.45 1.02 0.85
C ARG A 111 7.93 1.38 0.75
N ALA A 112 8.83 0.54 1.26
CA ALA A 112 10.27 0.71 1.06
C ALA A 112 10.66 0.81 -0.42
N LEU A 113 9.89 0.21 -1.35
CA LEU A 113 10.09 0.32 -2.79
C LEU A 113 10.12 1.78 -3.27
N GLU A 114 9.36 2.70 -2.64
CA GLU A 114 9.38 4.15 -2.96
C GLU A 114 10.76 4.79 -2.76
N TYR A 115 11.59 4.21 -1.88
CA TYR A 115 12.89 4.74 -1.49
C TYR A 115 14.06 3.97 -2.12
N ILE A 116 13.78 2.86 -2.80
CA ILE A 116 14.81 2.05 -3.47
C ILE A 116 15.03 2.61 -4.87
N LYS A 117 16.29 2.95 -5.17
CA LYS A 117 16.68 3.60 -6.44
C LYS A 117 16.57 2.67 -7.64
N LYS A 118 16.96 1.40 -7.47
CA LYS A 118 16.98 0.40 -8.55
C LYS A 118 16.17 -0.82 -8.14
N HIS A 119 15.10 -1.08 -8.89
CA HIS A 119 14.26 -2.26 -8.67
C HIS A 119 14.80 -3.43 -9.51
N ASN A 120 14.51 -4.65 -9.07
CA ASN A 120 14.77 -5.85 -9.86
C ASN A 120 13.65 -6.88 -9.61
N TYR A 121 13.63 -7.93 -10.43
CA TYR A 121 12.59 -8.95 -10.37
C TYR A 121 12.46 -9.60 -8.99
N LYS A 122 13.58 -9.96 -8.34
CA LYS A 122 13.58 -10.64 -7.04
C LYS A 122 13.00 -9.75 -5.94
N LEU A 123 13.41 -8.48 -5.90
CA LEU A 123 12.92 -7.48 -4.96
C LEU A 123 11.41 -7.26 -5.13
N CYS A 124 10.96 -7.08 -6.38
CA CYS A 124 9.55 -6.89 -6.67
C CYS A 124 8.71 -8.12 -6.35
N LEU A 125 9.23 -9.32 -6.64
CA LEU A 125 8.57 -10.59 -6.33
C LEU A 125 8.39 -10.75 -4.82
N GLU A 126 9.42 -10.45 -4.03
CA GLU A 126 9.35 -10.46 -2.55
C GLU A 126 8.27 -9.50 -2.04
N ALA A 127 8.15 -8.30 -2.63
CA ALA A 127 7.14 -7.32 -2.24
C ALA A 127 5.71 -7.81 -2.56
N VAL A 128 5.44 -8.20 -3.81
CA VAL A 128 4.07 -8.54 -4.26
C VAL A 128 3.54 -9.83 -3.66
N THR A 129 4.45 -10.73 -3.24
CA THR A 129 4.06 -11.98 -2.58
C THR A 129 3.63 -11.78 -1.13
N GLN A 130 4.12 -10.74 -0.47
CA GLN A 130 3.68 -10.38 0.88
C GLN A 130 2.51 -9.40 0.87
N TRP A 131 2.52 -8.43 -0.04
CA TRP A 131 1.48 -7.40 -0.17
C TRP A 131 1.13 -7.18 -1.63
N GLY A 132 0.02 -7.73 -2.12
CA GLY A 132 -0.35 -7.64 -3.55
C GLY A 132 -0.45 -6.19 -4.05
N VAL A 133 -0.97 -5.28 -3.22
CA VAL A 133 -1.03 -3.84 -3.56
C VAL A 133 0.32 -3.14 -3.69
N SER A 134 1.44 -3.81 -3.40
CA SER A 134 2.78 -3.23 -3.60
C SER A 134 3.11 -2.95 -5.07
N LEU A 135 2.35 -3.50 -6.03
CA LEU A 135 2.48 -3.17 -7.46
C LEU A 135 2.52 -1.67 -7.71
N LYS A 136 1.76 -0.90 -6.92
CA LYS A 136 1.68 0.57 -7.04
C LYS A 136 2.99 1.30 -6.75
N TYR A 137 3.93 0.64 -6.07
CA TYR A 137 5.23 1.21 -5.71
C TYR A 137 6.36 0.75 -6.62
N ILE A 138 6.10 -0.17 -7.56
CA ILE A 138 7.12 -0.67 -8.48
C ILE A 138 7.40 0.39 -9.54
N ASN A 139 8.68 0.73 -9.71
CA ASN A 139 9.15 1.54 -10.82
C ASN A 139 9.49 0.64 -12.00
N TRP A 140 8.59 0.57 -12.97
CA TRP A 140 8.73 -0.28 -14.16
C TRP A 140 9.77 0.22 -15.18
N ASN A 141 10.13 1.51 -15.15
CA ASN A 141 10.90 2.14 -16.22
C ASN A 141 12.39 1.81 -16.19
N ASP A 142 12.93 1.38 -15.05
CA ASP A 142 14.38 1.14 -14.85
C ASP A 142 14.69 -0.34 -14.55
N MET A 143 13.77 -1.25 -14.91
CA MET A 143 13.92 -2.69 -14.68
C MET A 143 14.23 -3.45 -15.96
N SER A 144 15.29 -4.25 -15.93
CA SER A 144 15.57 -5.26 -16.96
C SER A 144 14.81 -6.55 -16.62
N ILE A 145 13.54 -6.63 -17.04
CA ILE A 145 12.69 -7.82 -16.89
C ILE A 145 11.98 -8.15 -18.20
N THR A 146 11.68 -9.44 -18.41
CA THR A 146 10.87 -9.91 -19.53
C THR A 146 9.37 -9.69 -19.30
N ASP A 147 8.58 -9.68 -20.37
CA ASP A 147 7.12 -9.62 -20.26
C ASP A 147 6.55 -10.79 -19.46
N LYS A 148 7.15 -11.97 -19.58
CA LYS A 148 6.79 -13.15 -18.78
C LYS A 148 7.01 -12.92 -17.28
N GLN A 149 8.12 -12.28 -16.91
CA GLN A 149 8.40 -11.93 -15.52
C GLN A 149 7.43 -10.85 -15.01
N LYS A 150 7.17 -9.83 -15.83
CA LYS A 150 6.20 -8.77 -15.52
C LYS A 150 4.80 -9.35 -15.28
N TYR A 151 4.33 -10.21 -16.19
CA TYR A 151 3.05 -10.91 -16.05
C TYR A 151 3.01 -11.79 -14.80
N ASN A 152 4.10 -12.51 -14.49
CA ASN A 152 4.16 -13.31 -13.27
C ASN A 152 4.06 -12.46 -11.99
N LEU A 153 4.64 -11.24 -11.97
CA LEU A 153 4.46 -10.32 -10.85
C LEU A 153 2.98 -9.92 -10.70
N TYR A 154 2.29 -9.63 -11.79
CA TYR A 154 0.86 -9.33 -11.79
C TYR A 154 0.02 -10.49 -11.25
N VAL A 155 0.25 -11.71 -11.75
CA VAL A 155 -0.45 -12.90 -11.27
C VAL A 155 -0.21 -13.12 -9.78
N LYS A 156 1.04 -13.00 -9.31
CA LYS A 156 1.37 -13.16 -7.89
C LYS A 156 0.70 -12.09 -7.03
N ALA A 157 0.70 -10.84 -7.49
CA ALA A 157 0.09 -9.73 -6.77
C ALA A 157 -1.44 -9.89 -6.65
N VAL A 158 -2.13 -10.18 -7.75
CA VAL A 158 -3.59 -10.33 -7.77
C VAL A 158 -4.04 -11.56 -6.99
N LYS A 159 -3.32 -12.68 -7.10
CA LYS A 159 -3.60 -13.86 -6.26
C LYS A 159 -3.44 -13.59 -4.78
N GLN A 160 -2.52 -12.73 -4.39
CA GLN A 160 -2.35 -12.36 -2.99
C GLN A 160 -3.40 -11.34 -2.52
N GLU A 161 -3.72 -10.36 -3.35
CA GLU A 161 -4.71 -9.35 -3.02
C GLU A 161 -5.37 -8.81 -4.29
N GLY A 162 -6.64 -9.12 -4.52
CA GLY A 162 -7.38 -8.73 -5.74
C GLY A 162 -7.36 -7.22 -6.03
N LEU A 163 -7.20 -6.37 -5.00
CA LEU A 163 -7.00 -4.91 -5.16
C LEU A 163 -5.75 -4.54 -5.97
N ALA A 164 -4.80 -5.45 -6.15
CA ALA A 164 -3.65 -5.25 -7.02
C ALA A 164 -4.05 -4.96 -8.47
N LEU A 165 -5.23 -5.43 -8.92
CA LEU A 165 -5.76 -5.20 -10.27
C LEU A 165 -5.87 -3.70 -10.61
N LEU A 166 -6.07 -2.84 -9.61
CA LEU A 166 -6.17 -1.38 -9.79
C LEU A 166 -4.88 -0.77 -10.37
N TRP A 167 -3.74 -1.44 -10.20
CA TRP A 167 -2.41 -0.96 -10.60
C TRP A 167 -1.90 -1.65 -11.86
N ILE A 168 -2.77 -2.40 -12.56
CA ILE A 168 -2.45 -3.09 -13.80
C ILE A 168 -3.15 -2.37 -14.95
N GLU A 169 -2.36 -1.87 -15.90
CA GLU A 169 -2.88 -1.18 -17.07
C GLU A 169 -3.56 -2.16 -18.04
N GLU A 170 -2.86 -3.23 -18.40
CA GLU A 170 -3.34 -4.29 -19.29
C GLU A 170 -3.95 -5.43 -18.48
N GLN A 171 -5.26 -5.40 -18.30
CA GLN A 171 -6.01 -6.37 -17.50
C GLN A 171 -6.42 -7.57 -18.38
N THR A 172 -5.82 -8.74 -18.15
CA THR A 172 -6.25 -9.98 -18.80
C THR A 172 -7.52 -10.53 -18.14
N GLU A 173 -8.32 -11.30 -18.88
CA GLU A 173 -9.51 -11.96 -18.33
C GLU A 173 -9.16 -12.82 -17.10
N GLU A 174 -8.04 -13.54 -17.13
CA GLU A 174 -7.55 -14.35 -16.00
C GLU A 174 -7.33 -13.50 -14.73
N LEU A 175 -6.66 -12.35 -14.85
CA LEU A 175 -6.41 -11.45 -13.72
C LEU A 175 -7.72 -10.84 -13.20
N CYS A 176 -8.64 -10.47 -14.09
CA CYS A 176 -9.95 -9.95 -13.71
C CYS A 176 -10.76 -11.00 -12.94
N ILE A 177 -10.83 -12.24 -13.44
CA ILE A 177 -11.54 -13.34 -12.78
C ILE A 177 -10.95 -13.59 -11.38
N GLU A 178 -9.62 -13.67 -11.27
CA GLU A 178 -8.95 -13.89 -9.97
C GLU A 178 -9.29 -12.78 -8.97
N ALA A 179 -9.31 -11.52 -9.41
CA ALA A 179 -9.63 -10.39 -8.54
C ALA A 179 -11.10 -10.40 -8.08
N VAL A 180 -12.04 -10.61 -9.00
CA VAL A 180 -13.48 -10.57 -8.64
C VAL A 180 -13.91 -11.78 -7.82
N LYS A 181 -13.23 -12.92 -7.94
CA LYS A 181 -13.43 -14.08 -7.06
C LYS A 181 -13.08 -13.82 -5.60
N GLN A 182 -12.17 -12.88 -5.34
CA GLN A 182 -11.84 -12.47 -3.97
C GLN A 182 -12.74 -11.34 -3.47
N ARG A 183 -13.23 -10.49 -4.38
CA ARG A 183 -14.11 -9.37 -4.09
C ARG A 183 -14.84 -8.92 -5.35
N GLY A 184 -16.08 -9.36 -5.53
CA GLY A 184 -16.94 -9.15 -6.69
C GLY A 184 -17.16 -7.69 -7.02
N LEU A 185 -17.20 -6.81 -6.01
CA LEU A 185 -17.29 -5.35 -6.22
C LEU A 185 -16.10 -4.75 -6.98
N LEU A 186 -14.98 -5.47 -7.11
CA LEU A 186 -13.87 -5.07 -7.99
C LEU A 186 -14.25 -5.09 -9.48
N LEU A 187 -15.40 -5.66 -9.85
CA LEU A 187 -15.96 -5.52 -11.20
C LEU A 187 -16.07 -4.05 -11.63
N SER A 188 -16.31 -3.13 -10.69
CA SER A 188 -16.30 -1.67 -10.92
C SER A 188 -14.95 -1.13 -11.46
N ARG A 189 -13.86 -1.90 -11.31
CA ARG A 189 -12.48 -1.56 -11.74
C ARG A 189 -12.01 -2.36 -12.94
N VAL A 190 -12.82 -3.30 -13.43
CA VAL A 190 -12.54 -4.07 -14.65
C VAL A 190 -12.84 -3.20 -15.87
N LYS A 191 -11.83 -3.00 -16.73
CA LYS A 191 -11.97 -2.17 -17.95
C LYS A 191 -12.87 -2.86 -18.98
N GLU A 192 -12.50 -4.09 -19.34
CA GLU A 192 -13.21 -4.95 -20.29
C GLU A 192 -13.92 -6.09 -19.56
N GLN A 193 -15.26 -6.04 -19.57
CA GLN A 193 -16.11 -7.00 -18.87
C GLN A 193 -16.56 -8.09 -19.85
N THR A 194 -16.07 -9.32 -19.65
CA THR A 194 -16.63 -10.50 -20.31
C THR A 194 -17.77 -11.07 -19.47
N GLU A 195 -18.68 -11.81 -20.10
CA GLU A 195 -19.77 -12.50 -19.39
C GLU A 195 -19.24 -13.38 -18.26
N LYS A 196 -18.13 -14.08 -18.49
CA LYS A 196 -17.47 -14.92 -17.48
C LYS A 196 -16.97 -14.11 -16.28
N VAL A 197 -16.33 -12.96 -16.49
CA VAL A 197 -15.89 -12.07 -15.40
C VAL A 197 -17.09 -11.55 -14.60
N CYS A 198 -18.16 -11.13 -15.28
CA CYS A 198 -19.38 -10.67 -14.63
C CYS A 198 -20.04 -11.78 -13.80
N LEU A 199 -20.15 -13.00 -14.35
CA LEU A 199 -20.71 -14.16 -13.64
C LEU A 199 -19.91 -14.49 -12.38
N GLU A 200 -18.58 -14.53 -12.46
CA GLU A 200 -17.72 -14.78 -11.30
C GLU A 200 -17.85 -13.68 -10.24
N ALA A 201 -18.02 -12.41 -10.66
CA ALA A 201 -18.22 -11.30 -9.74
C ALA A 201 -19.57 -11.37 -9.00
N VAL A 202 -20.67 -11.65 -9.70
CA VAL A 202 -22.00 -11.71 -9.06
C VAL A 202 -22.21 -12.97 -8.23
N LYS A 203 -21.47 -14.05 -8.53
CA LYS A 203 -21.41 -15.26 -7.68
C LYS A 203 -20.73 -15.02 -6.35
N GLU A 204 -19.74 -14.13 -6.32
CA GLU A 204 -19.08 -13.73 -5.07
C GLU A 204 -19.90 -12.69 -4.30
N ASN A 205 -20.50 -11.72 -5.01
CA ASN A 205 -21.34 -10.69 -4.43
C ASN A 205 -22.35 -10.21 -5.47
N GLY A 206 -23.62 -10.59 -5.29
CA GLY A 206 -24.73 -10.29 -6.18
C GLY A 206 -24.98 -8.79 -6.34
N LEU A 207 -24.59 -7.95 -5.36
CA LEU A 207 -24.66 -6.50 -5.51
C LEU A 207 -23.65 -5.96 -6.55
N ALA A 208 -22.64 -6.74 -6.95
CA ALA A 208 -21.77 -6.39 -8.07
C ALA A 208 -22.53 -6.23 -9.40
N LEU A 209 -23.78 -6.72 -9.49
CA LEU A 209 -24.68 -6.47 -10.62
C LEU A 209 -24.84 -4.97 -10.93
N GLU A 210 -24.72 -4.10 -9.93
CA GLU A 210 -24.70 -2.64 -10.09
C GLU A 210 -23.67 -2.17 -11.13
N TYR A 211 -22.54 -2.88 -11.22
CA TYR A 211 -21.40 -2.52 -12.08
C TYR A 211 -21.35 -3.28 -13.40
N VAL A 212 -22.30 -4.19 -13.66
CA VAL A 212 -22.37 -4.94 -14.92
C VAL A 212 -22.87 -4.02 -16.03
N LYS A 213 -22.03 -3.80 -17.05
CA LYS A 213 -22.37 -2.95 -18.21
C LYS A 213 -23.49 -3.60 -19.04
N GLU A 214 -23.25 -4.84 -19.46
CA GLU A 214 -24.16 -5.66 -20.28
C GLU A 214 -24.74 -6.81 -19.45
N GLN A 215 -26.03 -6.72 -19.13
CA GLN A 215 -26.73 -7.70 -18.30
C GLN A 215 -27.34 -8.80 -19.18
N THR A 216 -26.93 -10.05 -18.95
CA THR A 216 -27.62 -11.23 -19.50
C THR A 216 -28.62 -11.79 -18.47
N PRO A 217 -29.67 -12.51 -18.89
CA PRO A 217 -30.59 -13.15 -17.95
C PRO A 217 -29.87 -14.09 -16.97
N GLU A 218 -28.80 -14.76 -17.40
CA GLU A 218 -27.98 -15.62 -16.54
C GLU A 218 -27.27 -14.81 -15.45
N ILE A 219 -26.57 -13.72 -15.80
CA ILE A 219 -25.91 -12.84 -14.82
C ILE A 219 -26.91 -12.29 -13.81
N CYS A 220 -28.06 -11.78 -14.28
CA CYS A 220 -29.08 -11.22 -13.39
C CYS A 220 -29.68 -12.28 -12.46
N LEU A 221 -29.99 -13.46 -12.99
CA LEU A 221 -30.55 -14.55 -12.20
C LEU A 221 -29.55 -15.04 -11.14
N GLU A 222 -28.27 -15.16 -11.49
CA GLU A 222 -27.23 -15.57 -10.55
C GLU A 222 -27.03 -14.52 -9.45
N ALA A 223 -27.02 -13.24 -9.80
CA ALA A 223 -26.90 -12.14 -8.84
C ALA A 223 -28.03 -12.13 -7.81
N VAL A 224 -29.29 -12.31 -8.24
CA VAL A 224 -30.45 -12.30 -7.31
C VAL A 224 -30.56 -13.58 -6.48
N LYS A 225 -30.00 -14.70 -6.96
CA LYS A 225 -29.87 -15.93 -6.17
C LYS A 225 -28.84 -15.80 -5.07
N GLU A 226 -27.74 -15.08 -5.32
CA GLU A 226 -26.73 -14.79 -4.30
C GLU A 226 -27.25 -13.74 -3.30
N ASN A 227 -27.85 -12.66 -3.79
CA ASN A 227 -28.41 -11.60 -2.96
C ASN A 227 -29.65 -11.01 -3.62
N GLY A 228 -30.83 -11.30 -3.08
CA GLY A 228 -32.13 -10.87 -3.58
C GLY A 228 -32.27 -9.36 -3.65
N LEU A 229 -31.54 -8.59 -2.84
CA LEU A 229 -31.52 -7.12 -2.96
C LEU A 229 -30.86 -6.63 -4.25
N ALA A 230 -30.08 -7.47 -4.94
CA ALA A 230 -29.54 -7.18 -6.26
C ALA A 230 -30.65 -6.96 -7.31
N LEU A 231 -31.89 -7.41 -7.06
CA LEU A 231 -33.04 -7.17 -7.94
C LEU A 231 -33.23 -5.68 -8.27
N ARG A 232 -32.88 -4.79 -7.33
CA ARG A 232 -32.91 -3.33 -7.54
C ARG A 232 -32.05 -2.83 -8.70
N PHE A 233 -31.08 -3.64 -9.14
CA PHE A 233 -30.17 -3.32 -10.24
C PHE A 233 -30.51 -4.06 -11.55
N VAL A 234 -31.49 -4.97 -11.54
CA VAL A 234 -31.90 -5.72 -12.74
C VAL A 234 -32.70 -4.79 -13.66
N LYS A 235 -32.18 -4.52 -14.86
CA LYS A 235 -32.84 -3.64 -15.85
C LYS A 235 -34.12 -4.26 -16.44
N ASN A 236 -34.08 -5.56 -16.73
CA ASN A 236 -35.18 -6.31 -17.33
C ASN A 236 -35.57 -7.48 -16.41
N GLN A 237 -36.55 -7.25 -15.54
CA GLN A 237 -37.00 -8.25 -14.58
C GLN A 237 -37.85 -9.33 -15.27
N THR A 238 -37.59 -10.60 -14.91
CA THR A 238 -38.46 -11.73 -15.26
C THR A 238 -39.16 -12.23 -14.00
N GLU A 239 -40.30 -12.91 -14.16
CA GLU A 239 -41.04 -13.51 -13.04
C GLU A 239 -40.15 -14.44 -12.21
N ILE A 240 -39.29 -15.23 -12.88
CA ILE A 240 -38.33 -16.12 -12.23
C ILE A 240 -37.34 -15.31 -11.37
N MET A 241 -36.75 -14.24 -11.90
CA MET A 241 -35.82 -13.39 -11.13
C MET A 241 -36.50 -12.75 -9.93
N CYS A 242 -37.72 -12.22 -10.08
CA CYS A 242 -38.47 -11.62 -8.98
C CYS A 242 -38.79 -12.64 -7.89
N LYS A 243 -39.22 -13.84 -8.28
CA LYS A 243 -39.53 -14.92 -7.35
C LYS A 243 -38.29 -15.39 -6.59
N GLU A 244 -37.19 -15.65 -7.29
CA GLU A 244 -35.91 -16.04 -6.68
C GLU A 244 -35.40 -14.96 -5.71
N ALA A 245 -35.43 -13.69 -6.12
CA ALA A 245 -35.00 -12.57 -5.28
C ALA A 245 -35.81 -12.46 -3.98
N VAL A 246 -37.14 -12.55 -4.07
CA VAL A 246 -38.04 -12.47 -2.91
C VAL A 246 -37.93 -13.71 -2.02
N MET A 247 -37.66 -14.87 -2.63
CA MET A 247 -37.38 -16.11 -1.89
C MET A 247 -36.06 -16.01 -1.11
N GLU A 248 -35.00 -15.45 -1.68
CA GLU A 248 -33.73 -15.22 -0.98
C GLU A 248 -33.91 -14.16 0.12
N ASN A 249 -34.49 -13.01 -0.22
CA ASN A 249 -34.72 -11.93 0.72
C ASN A 249 -36.07 -11.27 0.49
N GLY A 250 -37.00 -11.43 1.45
CA GLY A 250 -38.35 -10.87 1.36
C GLY A 250 -38.40 -9.34 1.17
N LEU A 251 -37.35 -8.60 1.54
CA LEU A 251 -37.26 -7.16 1.28
C LEU A 251 -37.05 -6.83 -0.21
N ALA A 252 -36.63 -7.80 -1.03
CA ALA A 252 -36.53 -7.64 -2.47
C ALA A 252 -37.89 -7.31 -3.13
N LEU A 253 -39.02 -7.63 -2.46
CA LEU A 253 -40.36 -7.26 -2.91
C LEU A 253 -40.50 -5.75 -3.17
N LEU A 254 -39.77 -4.92 -2.42
CA LEU A 254 -39.73 -3.47 -2.60
C LEU A 254 -39.24 -3.05 -4.00
N TRP A 255 -38.50 -3.92 -4.68
CA TRP A 255 -37.88 -3.66 -5.98
C TRP A 255 -38.54 -4.41 -7.14
N VAL A 256 -39.59 -5.20 -6.89
CA VAL A 256 -40.34 -5.90 -7.94
C VAL A 256 -41.21 -4.93 -8.72
N ASN A 257 -41.08 -4.92 -10.05
CA ASN A 257 -42.00 -4.20 -10.92
C ASN A 257 -43.35 -4.92 -10.95
N ASN A 258 -44.44 -4.24 -10.53
CA ASN A 258 -45.80 -4.79 -10.44
C ASN A 258 -45.88 -6.05 -9.55
N PRO A 259 -45.73 -5.92 -8.22
CA PRO A 259 -45.73 -7.06 -7.31
C PRO A 259 -47.09 -7.78 -7.30
N THR A 260 -47.06 -9.12 -7.33
CA THR A 260 -48.25 -9.96 -7.24
C THR A 260 -48.58 -10.31 -5.78
N GLU A 261 -49.81 -10.75 -5.55
CA GLU A 261 -50.23 -11.29 -4.25
C GLU A 261 -49.38 -12.52 -3.88
N GLU A 262 -49.05 -13.38 -4.85
CA GLU A 262 -48.15 -14.53 -4.64
C GLU A 262 -46.79 -14.09 -4.08
N LEU A 263 -46.13 -13.12 -4.71
CA LEU A 263 -44.82 -12.62 -4.26
C LEU A 263 -44.93 -11.97 -2.86
N SER A 264 -46.03 -11.28 -2.58
CA SER A 264 -46.29 -10.69 -1.25
C SER A 264 -46.42 -11.76 -0.17
N LEU A 265 -47.10 -12.87 -0.46
CA LEU A 265 -47.21 -14.01 0.44
C LEU A 265 -45.86 -14.71 0.65
N ILE A 266 -45.03 -14.83 -0.40
CA ILE A 266 -43.66 -15.37 -0.29
C ILE A 266 -42.81 -14.49 0.63
N ALA A 267 -42.83 -13.16 0.43
CA ALA A 267 -42.07 -12.21 1.24
C ALA A 267 -42.46 -12.24 2.73
N LEU A 268 -43.76 -12.34 3.02
CA LEU A 268 -44.26 -12.44 4.40
C LEU A 268 -43.78 -13.71 5.10
N LYS A 269 -43.75 -14.85 4.40
CA LYS A 269 -43.24 -16.12 4.96
C LYS A 269 -41.78 -16.01 5.39
N GLN A 270 -40.95 -15.28 4.63
CA GLN A 270 -39.54 -15.06 4.99
C GLN A 270 -39.35 -14.24 6.27
N ARG A 271 -40.30 -13.35 6.59
CA ARG A 271 -40.25 -12.50 7.79
C ARG A 271 -40.66 -13.23 9.08
N VAL A 272 -41.47 -14.27 8.96
CA VAL A 272 -42.01 -15.05 10.10
C VAL A 272 -41.10 -16.23 10.48
N GLY A 273 -40.20 -16.65 9.59
CA GLY A 273 -39.28 -17.77 9.78
C GLY A 273 -37.92 -17.44 10.44
N LYS A 274 -37.71 -16.21 10.92
CA LYS A 274 -36.54 -15.76 11.69
C LYS A 274 -36.99 -15.20 13.03
#